data_AF-X0W7W7-F1
#
_entry.id   AF-X0W7W7-F1
#
_cell.length_a   1.000
_cell.length_b   1.000
_cell.length_c   1.000
_cell.angle_alpha   90.00
_cell.angle_beta   90.00
_cell.angle_gamma   90.00
#
_symmetry.space_group_name_H-M   'P 1'
#
loop_
_entity.id
_entity.type
_entity.pdbx_description
1 polymer ?
#
loop_
_entity_poly.entity_id
_entity_poly.type
_entity_poly.pdbx_seq_one_letter_code
_entity_poly.pdbx_strand_id
1 'polypeptide(L)'
;ANAIPDAWAEMLAAQGFAYGQRNDSWYAFLGGLGYEGNMNDREMLFWGAGSGGVISPDGVRITQQPVDWRGLEGATATFTVVATSGNASPLSYQWQELNGSWANTTDAGTLSGSITDTLTITPVVIADQGRRFRVLVTNTFNTITSQAASLIITGATYFITDEDGNRTITENTLDPIVDERSQ
;
A
#
# COMPACT_ATOMS: atom_id res chain seq x y z
N ALA A 1 -32.85 -19.72 8.39
CA ALA A 1 -32.58 -19.46 6.96
C ALA A 1 -31.11 -19.09 6.88
N ASN A 2 -30.29 -19.97 6.32
CA ASN A 2 -28.85 -19.78 6.24
C ASN A 2 -28.58 -18.71 5.18
N ALA A 3 -28.46 -17.45 5.59
CA ALA A 3 -28.07 -16.38 4.70
C ALA A 3 -26.61 -16.60 4.26
N ILE A 4 -26.24 -16.07 3.09
CA ILE A 4 -24.83 -15.98 2.68
C ILE A 4 -24.08 -15.28 3.83
N PRO A 5 -22.96 -15.83 4.33
CA PRO A 5 -22.20 -15.18 5.40
C PRO A 5 -21.87 -13.74 5.02
N ASP A 6 -22.06 -12.78 5.94
CA ASP A 6 -21.93 -11.34 5.66
C ASP A 6 -20.62 -10.97 4.94
N ALA A 7 -19.53 -11.66 5.31
CA ALA A 7 -18.20 -11.45 4.71
C ALA A 7 -18.15 -11.76 3.19
N TRP A 8 -18.91 -12.75 2.70
CA TRP A 8 -19.04 -13.02 1.27
C TRP A 8 -19.86 -11.94 0.56
N ALA A 9 -20.97 -11.50 1.16
CA ALA A 9 -21.83 -10.47 0.59
C ALA A 9 -21.08 -9.14 0.40
N GLU A 10 -20.32 -8.71 1.42
CA GLU A 10 -19.50 -7.50 1.35
C GLU A 10 -18.40 -7.59 0.29
N MET A 11 -17.70 -8.74 0.22
CA MET A 11 -16.65 -8.95 -0.77
C MET A 11 -17.19 -8.94 -2.20
N LEU A 12 -18.26 -9.70 -2.46
CA LEU A 12 -18.87 -9.82 -3.78
C LEU A 12 -19.43 -8.48 -4.26
N ALA A 13 -20.11 -7.73 -3.38
CA ALA A 13 -20.60 -6.39 -3.69
C ALA A 13 -19.47 -5.41 -4.02
N ALA A 14 -18.38 -5.42 -3.23
CA ALA A 14 -17.22 -4.55 -3.46
C ALA A 14 -16.52 -4.85 -4.81
N GLN A 15 -16.63 -6.07 -5.31
CA GLN A 15 -16.05 -6.51 -6.58
C GLN A 15 -17.05 -6.46 -7.75
N GLY A 16 -18.28 -6.00 -7.52
CA GLY A 16 -19.32 -5.87 -8.55
C GLY A 16 -19.96 -7.18 -8.99
N PHE A 17 -19.83 -8.24 -8.19
CA PHE A 17 -20.52 -9.51 -8.46
C PHE A 17 -21.99 -9.39 -8.06
N ALA A 18 -22.87 -9.86 -8.94
CA ALA A 18 -24.23 -10.19 -8.55
C ALA A 18 -24.21 -11.54 -7.81
N TYR A 19 -25.00 -11.71 -6.77
CA TYR A 19 -25.01 -12.96 -6.00
C TYR A 19 -26.40 -13.32 -5.50
N GLY A 20 -26.58 -14.56 -5.09
CA GLY A 20 -27.80 -15.01 -4.47
C GLY A 20 -27.72 -16.44 -3.95
N GLN A 21 -28.85 -16.93 -3.45
CA GLN A 21 -28.92 -18.18 -2.72
C GLN A 21 -29.98 -19.09 -3.34
N ARG A 22 -29.69 -20.39 -3.37
CA ARG A 22 -30.66 -21.43 -3.69
C ARG A 22 -30.42 -22.64 -2.80
N ASN A 23 -31.39 -22.96 -1.94
CA ASN A 23 -31.26 -24.03 -0.94
C ASN A 23 -30.01 -23.80 -0.04
N ASP A 24 -29.14 -24.79 0.06
CA ASP A 24 -27.85 -24.76 0.80
C ASP A 24 -26.65 -24.33 -0.08
N SER A 25 -26.92 -23.94 -1.33
CA SER A 25 -25.91 -23.40 -2.25
C SER A 25 -26.05 -21.88 -2.36
N TRP A 26 -24.93 -21.22 -2.65
CA TRP A 26 -24.90 -19.83 -3.08
C TRP A 26 -24.33 -19.74 -4.50
N TYR A 27 -24.67 -18.66 -5.19
CA TYR A 27 -24.18 -18.37 -6.52
C TYR A 27 -23.67 -16.93 -6.63
N ALA A 28 -22.66 -16.71 -7.46
CA ALA A 28 -22.21 -15.37 -7.83
C ALA A 28 -21.87 -15.30 -9.31
N PHE A 29 -22.08 -14.11 -9.89
CA PHE A 29 -21.90 -13.83 -11.30
C PHE A 29 -21.14 -12.51 -11.50
N LEU A 30 -20.19 -12.51 -12.42
CA LEU A 30 -19.58 -11.30 -12.97
C LEU A 30 -19.67 -11.38 -14.49
N GLY A 31 -20.64 -10.65 -15.07
CA GLY A 31 -20.97 -10.80 -16.49
C GLY A 31 -21.49 -12.21 -16.80
N GLY A 32 -20.82 -12.90 -17.73
CA GLY A 32 -21.17 -14.27 -18.15
C GLY A 32 -20.48 -15.40 -17.36
N LEU A 33 -19.61 -15.06 -16.40
CA LEU A 33 -18.95 -16.03 -15.53
C LEU A 33 -19.82 -16.28 -14.29
N GLY A 34 -20.11 -17.53 -13.99
CA GLY A 34 -20.91 -17.94 -12.84
C GLY A 34 -20.18 -18.97 -11.97
N TYR A 35 -20.47 -18.94 -10.68
CA TYR A 35 -20.01 -19.91 -9.68
C TYR A 35 -21.19 -20.39 -8.85
N GLU A 36 -21.15 -21.66 -8.44
CA GLU A 36 -22.01 -22.25 -7.43
C GLU A 36 -21.12 -22.93 -6.37
N GLY A 37 -21.42 -22.69 -5.09
CA GLY A 37 -20.68 -23.28 -3.97
C GLY A 37 -21.60 -23.60 -2.79
N ASN A 38 -21.10 -24.41 -1.87
CA ASN A 38 -21.76 -24.65 -0.59
C ASN A 38 -21.62 -23.42 0.31
N MET A 39 -22.61 -23.13 1.15
CA MET A 39 -22.54 -22.03 2.13
C MET A 39 -21.37 -22.11 3.11
N ASN A 40 -20.80 -23.30 3.31
CA ASN A 40 -19.61 -23.50 4.14
C ASN A 40 -18.30 -23.39 3.36
N ASP A 41 -18.34 -23.23 2.04
CA ASP A 41 -17.14 -23.05 1.24
C ASP A 41 -16.49 -21.71 1.59
N ARG A 42 -15.21 -21.77 1.94
CA ARG A 42 -14.38 -20.59 2.25
C ARG A 42 -13.59 -20.09 1.04
N GLU A 43 -13.75 -20.74 -0.11
CA GLU A 43 -12.97 -20.50 -1.32
C GLU A 43 -13.83 -20.68 -2.57
N MET A 44 -13.75 -19.74 -3.52
CA MET A 44 -14.28 -19.93 -4.89
C MET A 44 -13.18 -20.43 -5.81
N LEU A 45 -13.43 -21.53 -6.52
CA LEU A 45 -12.61 -21.98 -7.65
C LEU A 45 -13.31 -21.63 -8.96
N PHE A 46 -12.64 -20.84 -9.82
CA PHE A 46 -13.14 -20.52 -11.16
C PHE A 46 -12.77 -21.64 -12.14
N TRP A 47 -13.74 -22.32 -12.75
CA TRP A 47 -13.47 -23.16 -13.92
C TRP A 47 -13.28 -22.27 -15.17
N GLY A 48 -12.12 -22.39 -15.84
CA GLY A 48 -11.89 -21.77 -17.16
C GLY A 48 -10.96 -20.55 -17.20
N ALA A 49 -10.51 -20.02 -16.06
CA ALA A 49 -9.39 -19.09 -16.01
C ALA A 49 -8.11 -19.88 -15.73
N GLY A 50 -7.25 -20.04 -16.74
CA GLY A 50 -5.90 -20.56 -16.51
C GLY A 50 -5.23 -19.75 -15.40
N SER A 51 -4.84 -20.41 -14.32
CA SER A 51 -4.40 -19.83 -13.05
C SER A 51 -5.51 -19.12 -12.26
N GLY A 52 -6.40 -19.92 -11.67
CA GLY A 52 -7.45 -19.48 -10.75
C GLY A 52 -6.89 -18.78 -9.52
N GLY A 53 -7.14 -17.48 -9.40
CA GLY A 53 -7.09 -16.80 -8.13
C GLY A 53 -8.27 -17.27 -7.29
N VAL A 54 -7.99 -17.91 -6.16
CA VAL A 54 -8.99 -18.14 -5.12
C VAL A 54 -9.41 -16.77 -4.59
N ILE A 55 -10.66 -16.37 -4.81
CA ILE A 55 -11.24 -15.26 -4.03
C ILE A 55 -11.88 -15.87 -2.79
N SER A 56 -11.46 -15.38 -1.63
CA SER A 56 -11.96 -15.77 -0.32
C SER A 56 -12.27 -14.50 0.46
N PRO A 57 -13.40 -14.43 1.19
CA PRO A 57 -13.66 -13.33 2.12
C PRO A 57 -12.65 -13.32 3.27
N ASP A 58 -11.98 -14.45 3.50
CA ASP A 58 -10.88 -14.56 4.45
C ASP A 58 -9.55 -14.08 3.84
N GLY A 59 -9.48 -13.77 2.54
CA GLY A 59 -8.32 -13.19 1.88
C GLY A 59 -8.02 -11.75 2.34
N VAL A 60 -6.75 -11.38 2.29
CA VAL A 60 -6.28 -10.01 2.55
C VAL A 60 -6.90 -9.04 1.55
N ARG A 61 -7.34 -7.89 2.05
CA ARG A 61 -7.83 -6.73 1.28
C ARG A 61 -7.24 -5.46 1.88
N ILE A 62 -6.58 -4.62 1.07
CA ILE A 62 -6.09 -3.31 1.51
C ILE A 62 -7.23 -2.30 1.42
N THR A 63 -7.61 -1.71 2.55
CA THR A 63 -8.69 -0.70 2.66
C THR A 63 -8.14 0.72 2.73
N GLN A 64 -6.88 0.89 3.14
CA GLN A 64 -6.15 2.16 3.08
C GLN A 64 -4.76 1.94 2.52
N GLN A 65 -4.45 2.63 1.42
CA GLN A 65 -3.12 2.61 0.80
C GLN A 65 -2.17 3.55 1.55
N PRO A 66 -0.85 3.25 1.54
CA PRO A 66 0.14 4.22 1.98
C PRO A 66 0.14 5.44 1.04
N VAL A 67 0.39 6.62 1.61
CA VAL A 67 0.35 7.90 0.91
C VAL A 67 1.75 8.50 0.87
N ASP A 68 2.07 9.24 -0.19
CA ASP A 68 3.32 10.00 -0.28
C ASP A 68 3.52 10.89 0.95
N TRP A 69 4.72 10.84 1.51
CA TRP A 69 5.12 11.72 2.60
C TRP A 69 5.80 12.98 2.07
N ARG A 70 5.47 14.14 2.64
CA ARG A 70 6.09 15.44 2.35
C ARG A 70 6.49 16.14 3.65
N GLY A 71 7.73 16.58 3.74
CA GLY A 71 8.20 17.31 4.93
C GLY A 71 9.66 17.75 4.86
N LEU A 72 10.19 18.20 5.99
CA LEU A 72 11.55 18.72 6.11
C LEU A 72 12.56 17.62 6.47
N GLU A 73 13.82 17.86 6.13
CA GLU A 73 14.94 17.08 6.68
C GLU A 73 14.92 17.11 8.22
N GLY A 74 15.31 16.01 8.85
CA GLY A 74 15.30 15.84 10.30
C GLY A 74 13.95 15.44 10.89
N ALA A 75 12.87 15.53 10.11
CA ALA A 75 11.54 15.09 10.53
C ALA A 75 11.44 13.55 10.60
N THR A 76 10.29 13.07 11.03
CA THR A 76 9.91 11.65 11.00
C THR A 76 8.93 11.43 9.86
N ALA A 77 9.27 10.53 8.94
CA ALA A 77 8.35 10.06 7.89
C ALA A 77 7.68 8.76 8.32
N THR A 78 6.36 8.67 8.12
CA THR A 78 5.57 7.48 8.42
C THR A 78 4.73 7.08 7.20
N PHE A 79 4.77 5.78 6.87
CA PHE A 79 3.93 5.17 5.84
C PHE A 79 3.07 4.09 6.50
N THR A 80 1.75 4.24 6.41
CA THR A 80 0.79 3.33 7.05
C THR A 80 -0.08 2.62 6.02
N VAL A 81 -0.39 1.35 6.25
CA VAL A 81 -1.40 0.60 5.50
C VAL A 81 -2.50 0.15 6.45
N VAL A 82 -3.75 0.10 5.97
CA VAL A 82 -4.82 -0.63 6.68
C VAL A 82 -5.27 -1.77 5.79
N ALA A 83 -5.22 -2.97 6.34
CA ALA A 83 -5.65 -4.19 5.67
C ALA A 83 -6.63 -4.96 6.56
N THR A 84 -7.56 -5.64 5.91
CA THR A 84 -8.53 -6.52 6.54
C THR A 84 -8.38 -7.92 5.96
N SER A 85 -8.55 -8.93 6.80
CA SER A 85 -8.89 -10.30 6.41
C SER A 85 -10.16 -10.67 7.17
N GLY A 86 -10.96 -11.59 6.64
CA GLY A 86 -12.13 -12.11 7.35
C GLY A 86 -11.73 -12.83 8.65
N ASN A 87 -11.79 -14.15 8.65
CA ASN A 87 -11.42 -14.96 9.83
C ASN A 87 -9.95 -15.40 9.82
N ALA A 88 -9.19 -15.09 8.75
CA ALA A 88 -7.79 -15.48 8.62
C ALA A 88 -6.86 -14.41 9.19
N SER A 89 -6.63 -14.51 10.50
CA SER A 89 -5.70 -13.70 11.29
C SER A 89 -4.60 -14.61 11.88
N PRO A 90 -3.36 -14.13 12.13
CA PRO A 90 -2.87 -12.76 11.94
C PRO A 90 -2.45 -12.43 10.50
N LEU A 91 -2.41 -11.13 10.20
CA LEU A 91 -1.79 -10.59 8.99
C LEU A 91 -0.27 -10.46 9.19
N SER A 92 0.49 -10.81 8.17
CA SER A 92 1.94 -10.59 8.10
C SER A 92 2.27 -9.47 7.13
N TYR A 93 3.16 -8.57 7.52
CA TYR A 93 3.59 -7.43 6.71
C TYR A 93 5.06 -7.58 6.33
N GLN A 94 5.40 -7.12 5.13
CA GLN A 94 6.78 -6.93 4.70
C GLN A 94 6.87 -5.70 3.81
N TRP A 95 7.49 -4.65 4.31
CA TRP A 95 7.81 -3.46 3.53
C TRP A 95 8.93 -3.77 2.54
N GLN A 96 8.84 -3.11 1.39
CA GLN A 96 9.81 -3.15 0.32
C GLN A 96 10.15 -1.73 -0.12
N GLU A 97 11.40 -1.55 -0.50
CA GLU A 97 11.91 -0.32 -1.08
C GLU A 97 12.31 -0.57 -2.55
N LEU A 98 12.11 0.44 -3.39
CA LEU A 98 12.55 0.40 -4.78
C LEU A 98 14.02 0.85 -4.91
N ASN A 99 14.94 -0.11 -5.07
CA ASN A 99 16.36 0.13 -5.34
C ASN A 99 16.76 -0.55 -6.66
N GLY A 100 16.35 0.06 -7.78
CA GLY A 100 16.39 -0.56 -9.12
C GLY A 100 15.34 -1.67 -9.30
N SER A 101 15.14 -2.49 -8.27
CA SER A 101 14.03 -3.44 -8.12
C SER A 101 13.48 -3.38 -6.69
N TRP A 102 12.29 -3.94 -6.47
CA TRP A 102 11.69 -4.00 -5.15
C TRP A 102 12.40 -5.05 -4.28
N ALA A 103 12.95 -4.61 -3.16
CA ALA A 103 13.64 -5.45 -2.19
C ALA A 103 13.07 -5.24 -0.78
N ASN A 104 13.08 -6.30 0.03
CA ASN A 104 12.59 -6.23 1.41
C ASN A 104 13.43 -5.25 2.23
N THR A 105 12.76 -4.38 2.98
CA THR A 105 13.42 -3.54 3.98
C THR A 105 13.72 -4.37 5.22
N THR A 106 14.74 -3.95 5.96
CA THR A 106 15.06 -4.50 7.28
C THR A 106 15.26 -3.35 8.24
N ASP A 107 14.86 -3.55 9.51
CA ASP A 107 15.00 -2.52 10.54
C ASP A 107 16.49 -2.29 10.84
N ALA A 108 17.00 -1.16 10.36
CA ALA A 108 18.40 -0.76 10.45
C ALA A 108 18.55 0.74 10.17
N GLY A 109 19.52 1.37 10.83
CA GLY A 109 19.80 2.79 10.66
C GLY A 109 18.58 3.65 11.05
N THR A 110 18.09 4.45 10.11
CA THR A 110 16.95 5.35 10.30
C THR A 110 15.59 4.68 10.10
N LEU A 111 15.56 3.45 9.56
CA LEU A 111 14.33 2.76 9.16
C LEU A 111 13.91 1.72 10.20
N SER A 112 12.62 1.70 10.54
CA SER A 112 12.01 0.78 11.50
C SER A 112 10.57 0.42 11.12
N GLY A 113 10.08 -0.74 11.57
CA GLY A 113 8.71 -1.20 11.26
C GLY A 113 8.58 -1.96 9.94
N SER A 114 9.67 -2.55 9.44
CA SER A 114 9.69 -3.30 8.17
C SER A 114 8.71 -4.47 8.11
N ILE A 115 8.27 -4.98 9.25
CA ILE A 115 7.34 -6.11 9.38
C ILE A 115 6.02 -5.73 10.08
N THR A 116 5.68 -4.45 10.15
CA THR A 116 4.43 -3.95 10.76
C THR A 116 3.56 -3.25 9.71
N ASP A 117 2.38 -2.81 10.12
CA ASP A 117 1.48 -1.99 9.30
C ASP A 117 2.00 -0.55 9.07
N THR A 118 3.11 -0.17 9.73
CA THR A 118 3.65 1.19 9.75
C THR A 118 5.17 1.18 9.58
N LEU A 119 5.65 1.69 8.45
CA LEU A 119 7.08 1.94 8.23
C LEU A 119 7.44 3.35 8.68
N THR A 120 8.50 3.50 9.46
CA THR A 120 8.98 4.79 9.97
C THR A 120 10.42 5.04 9.55
N ILE A 121 10.72 6.27 9.14
CA ILE A 121 12.07 6.76 8.86
C ILE A 121 12.33 7.98 9.74
N THR A 122 13.30 7.85 10.65
CA THR A 122 13.69 8.91 11.59
C THR A 122 15.20 8.86 11.90
N PRO A 123 15.92 9.98 11.77
CA PRO A 123 15.52 11.19 11.06
C PRO A 123 15.50 10.95 9.55
N VAL A 124 14.65 11.70 8.84
CA VAL A 124 14.74 11.84 7.37
C VAL A 124 16.00 12.62 7.02
N VAL A 125 16.80 12.15 6.06
CA VAL A 125 18.00 12.82 5.55
C VAL A 125 17.86 13.13 4.06
N ILE A 126 18.61 14.09 3.51
CA ILE A 126 18.54 14.41 2.06
C ILE A 126 18.75 13.19 1.14
N ALA A 127 19.56 12.22 1.57
CA ALA A 127 19.75 10.97 0.83
C ALA A 127 18.46 10.13 0.68
N ASP A 128 17.42 10.43 1.46
CA ASP A 128 16.11 9.76 1.38
C ASP A 128 15.21 10.30 0.28
N GLN A 129 15.61 11.38 -0.40
CA GLN A 129 14.80 12.03 -1.43
C GLN A 129 14.38 11.06 -2.53
N GLY A 130 13.07 10.96 -2.75
CA GLY A 130 12.50 10.15 -3.83
C GLY A 130 12.50 8.64 -3.56
N ARG A 131 12.93 8.17 -2.37
CA ARG A 131 12.76 6.77 -1.97
C ARG A 131 11.28 6.38 -2.04
N ARG A 132 11.02 5.18 -2.56
CA ARG A 132 9.66 4.65 -2.74
C ARG A 132 9.47 3.36 -1.97
N PHE A 133 8.36 3.27 -1.27
CA PHE A 133 8.01 2.14 -0.42
C PHE A 133 6.69 1.53 -0.82
N ARG A 134 6.58 0.21 -0.68
CA ARG A 134 5.32 -0.54 -0.77
C ARG A 134 5.33 -1.64 0.29
N VAL A 135 4.18 -2.18 0.62
CA VAL A 135 4.08 -3.29 1.57
C VAL A 135 3.37 -4.48 0.93
N LEU A 136 3.90 -5.67 1.22
CA LEU A 136 3.20 -6.92 0.98
C LEU A 136 2.47 -7.29 2.26
N VAL A 137 1.17 -7.51 2.15
CA VAL A 137 0.33 -7.98 3.24
C VAL A 137 -0.11 -9.40 2.90
N THR A 138 0.20 -10.34 3.78
CA THR A 138 0.03 -11.77 3.54
C THR A 138 -0.81 -12.41 4.61
N ASN A 139 -1.65 -13.35 4.21
CA ASN A 139 -2.21 -14.38 5.08
C ASN A 139 -2.11 -15.76 4.40
N THR A 140 -2.81 -16.75 4.94
CA THR A 140 -2.78 -18.12 4.41
C THR A 140 -3.40 -18.28 3.02
N PHE A 141 -4.23 -17.34 2.57
CA PHE A 141 -4.97 -17.41 1.31
C PHE A 141 -4.26 -16.66 0.19
N ASN A 142 -3.76 -15.46 0.47
CA ASN A 142 -3.14 -14.62 -0.54
C ASN A 142 -2.11 -13.64 0.03
N THR A 143 -1.36 -13.06 -0.89
CA THR A 143 -0.52 -11.88 -0.67
C THR A 143 -1.03 -10.76 -1.57
N ILE A 144 -1.35 -9.60 -1.00
CA ILE A 144 -1.64 -8.38 -1.75
C ILE A 144 -0.48 -7.40 -1.58
N THR A 145 -0.09 -6.77 -2.68
CA THR A 145 0.89 -5.68 -2.70
C THR A 145 0.17 -4.34 -2.73
N SER A 146 0.58 -3.40 -1.88
CA SER A 146 0.06 -2.03 -1.87
C SER A 146 0.49 -1.24 -3.10
N GLN A 147 -0.14 -0.07 -3.28
CA GLN A 147 0.44 0.98 -4.11
C GLN A 147 1.76 1.46 -3.48
N ALA A 148 2.62 2.05 -4.32
CA ALA A 148 3.87 2.65 -3.86
C ALA A 148 3.65 4.07 -3.36
N ALA A 149 4.28 4.43 -2.25
CA ALA A 149 4.33 5.78 -1.69
C ALA A 149 5.76 6.32 -1.75
N SER A 150 5.91 7.61 -2.02
CA SER A 150 7.20 8.30 -2.16
C SER A 150 7.50 9.17 -0.94
N LEU A 151 8.78 9.23 -0.56
CA LEU A 151 9.29 10.21 0.40
C LEU A 151 9.78 11.44 -0.37
N ILE A 152 9.20 12.60 -0.07
CA ILE A 152 9.51 13.87 -0.73
C ILE A 152 9.92 14.87 0.34
N ILE A 153 11.16 15.33 0.27
CA ILE A 153 11.68 16.38 1.14
C ILE A 153 11.40 17.72 0.46
N THR A 154 10.58 18.54 1.09
CA THR A 154 10.21 19.87 0.58
C THR A 154 11.07 20.91 1.28
N GLY A 155 12.08 21.43 0.58
CA GLY A 155 12.81 22.66 0.93
C GLY A 155 13.32 22.74 2.37
N ALA A 156 14.56 22.28 2.61
CA ALA A 156 15.32 22.85 3.71
C ALA A 156 15.49 24.35 3.43
N THR A 157 14.89 25.18 4.27
CA THR A 157 15.09 26.63 4.20
C THR A 157 16.45 26.91 4.81
N TYR A 158 17.45 27.21 3.98
CA TYR A 158 18.76 27.62 4.49
C TYR A 158 18.81 29.15 4.50
N PHE A 159 19.27 29.71 5.62
CA PHE A 159 19.64 31.11 5.69
C PHE A 159 21.10 31.22 5.29
N ILE A 160 21.36 31.87 4.17
CA ILE A 160 22.72 32.34 3.88
C ILE A 160 22.84 33.69 4.58
N THR A 161 23.73 33.78 5.56
CA THR A 161 24.13 35.06 6.14
C THR A 161 25.28 35.59 5.31
N ASP A 162 25.10 36.74 4.66
CA ASP A 162 26.21 37.39 3.95
C ASP A 162 27.22 38.00 4.93
N GLU A 163 28.32 38.54 4.39
CA GLU A 163 29.37 39.20 5.18
C GLU A 163 28.87 40.42 5.97
N ASP A 164 27.74 41.01 5.54
CA ASP A 164 27.07 42.14 6.18
C ASP A 164 26.03 41.71 7.24
N GLY A 165 25.80 40.41 7.42
CA GLY A 165 24.85 39.88 8.40
C GLY A 165 23.40 39.76 7.92
N ASN A 166 23.12 40.07 6.64
CA ASN A 166 21.79 39.91 6.07
C ASN A 166 21.51 38.44 5.77
N ARG A 167 20.28 38.01 6.07
CA ARG A 167 19.82 36.62 5.88
C ARG A 167 19.01 36.53 4.60
N THR A 168 19.50 35.78 3.61
CA THR A 168 18.74 35.48 2.39
C THR A 168 18.11 34.10 2.52
N ILE A 169 16.81 34.00 2.24
CA ILE A 169 16.10 32.73 2.15
C ILE A 169 16.37 32.15 0.77
N THR A 170 17.03 31.00 0.70
CA THR A 170 17.16 30.25 -0.55
C THR A 170 16.40 28.94 -0.38
N GLU A 171 15.40 28.70 -1.23
CA GLU A 171 14.81 27.37 -1.38
C GLU A 171 15.82 26.51 -2.13
N ASN A 172 16.14 25.32 -1.61
CA ASN A 172 16.82 24.31 -2.40
C ASN A 172 15.83 23.74 -3.42
N THR A 173 15.51 24.50 -4.46
CA THR A 173 14.84 23.97 -5.63
C THR A 173 15.86 23.08 -6.34
N LEU A 174 15.70 21.76 -6.26
CA LEU A 174 16.41 20.81 -7.14
C LEU A 174 15.95 20.93 -8.61
N ASP A 175 15.51 22.10 -9.04
CA ASP A 175 15.19 22.40 -10.42
C ASP A 175 16.48 22.85 -11.14
N PRO A 176 16.78 22.32 -12.34
CA PRO A 176 17.92 22.80 -13.11
C PRO A 176 17.70 24.28 -13.44
N ILE A 177 18.59 25.13 -12.91
CA ILE A 177 18.64 26.55 -13.25
C ILE A 177 18.80 26.64 -14.77
N VAL A 178 17.74 27.06 -15.46
CA VAL A 178 17.84 27.56 -16.83
C VAL A 178 18.54 28.91 -16.70
N ASP A 179 19.81 28.96 -17.10
CA ASP A 179 20.57 30.20 -17.20
C ASP A 179 20.01 31.05 -18.35
N GLU A 180 18.98 31.84 -18.07
CA GLU A 180 18.55 32.93 -18.95
C GLU A 180 19.39 34.19 -18.67
N ARG A 181 20.68 34.11 -18.99
CA ARG A 181 21.47 35.30 -19.33
C ARG A 181 22.24 35.09 -20.64
N SER A 182 21.53 35.20 -21.75
CA SER A 182 22.14 35.70 -22.99
C SER A 182 21.13 36.32 -23.96
N GLN A 183 20.82 37.60 -23.74
CA GLN A 183 20.94 38.71 -24.72
C GLN A 183 20.36 40.01 -24.17
#